data_AF-A0A9N9DA99-F1
#
_entry.id   AF-A0A9N9DA99-F1
#
_cell.length_a   1.000
_cell.length_b   1.000
_cell.length_c   1.000
_cell.angle_alpha   90.00
_cell.angle_beta   90.00
_cell.angle_gamma   90.00
#
_symmetry.space_group_name_H-M   'P 1'
#
loop_
_entity.id
_entity.type
_entity.pdbx_description
1 polymer ?
#
loop_
_entity_poly.entity_id
_entity_poly.type
_entity_poly.pdbx_seq_one_letter_code
_entity_poly.pdbx_strand_id
1 'polypeptide(L)'
;SDEKLDELSKLGHFLKGSSAAIGLKKVKESCEKMQHYGNKKDETGTESISEEDALKKISSLLVKVKDEYKEAETYLKKFYSERDGTESSDNTKNADEKDSPAEKD
;
A
#
# COMPACT_ATOMS: atom_id res chain seq x y z
N SER A 1 12.69 6.03 19.53
CA SER A 1 13.14 4.90 20.34
C SER A 1 13.22 3.68 19.45
N ASP A 2 14.33 2.94 19.54
CA ASP A 2 14.62 1.75 18.73
C ASP A 2 13.49 0.69 18.76
N GLU A 3 12.78 0.55 19.89
CA GLU A 3 11.64 -0.38 20.02
C GLU A 3 10.56 -0.18 18.95
N LYS A 4 10.29 1.07 18.56
CA LYS A 4 9.29 1.38 17.52
C LYS A 4 9.72 0.87 16.14
N LEU A 5 11.01 0.97 15.82
CA LEU A 5 11.54 0.50 14.55
C LEU A 5 11.60 -1.03 14.48
N ASP A 6 11.92 -1.68 15.60
CA ASP A 6 11.88 -3.14 15.73
C ASP A 6 10.46 -3.69 15.51
N GLU A 7 9.45 -3.05 16.07
CA GLU A 7 8.04 -3.41 15.84
C GLU A 7 7.65 -3.26 14.36
N LEU A 8 8.06 -2.16 13.72
CA LEU A 8 7.82 -1.93 12.29
C LEU A 8 8.53 -2.98 11.42
N SER A 9 9.73 -3.40 11.81
CA SER A 9 10.47 -4.48 11.13
C SER A 9 9.72 -5.82 11.20
N LYS A 10 9.26 -6.19 12.40
CA LYS A 10 8.46 -7.41 12.61
C LYS A 10 7.15 -7.39 11.83
N LEU A 11 6.47 -6.24 11.81
CA LEU A 11 5.24 -6.06 11.03
C LEU A 11 5.52 -6.21 9.52
N GLY A 12 6.60 -5.59 9.03
CA GLY A 12 7.03 -5.72 7.63
C GLY A 12 7.31 -7.16 7.26
N HIS A 13 8.01 -7.90 8.11
CA HIS A 13 8.28 -9.32 7.93
C HIS A 13 7.00 -10.17 7.85
N PHE A 14 6.07 -9.96 8.77
CA PHE A 14 4.79 -10.68 8.80
C PHE A 14 3.98 -10.44 7.51
N LEU A 15 3.78 -9.17 7.14
CA LEU A 15 3.00 -8.81 5.96
C LEU A 15 3.66 -9.25 4.65
N LYS A 16 4.99 -9.24 4.58
CA LYS A 16 5.77 -9.80 3.47
C LYS A 16 5.45 -11.30 3.28
N GLY A 17 5.43 -12.07 4.36
CA GLY A 17 5.09 -13.50 4.31
C GLY A 17 3.68 -13.74 3.79
N SER A 18 2.69 -13.03 4.35
CA SER A 18 1.29 -13.16 3.96
C SER A 18 1.03 -12.79 2.50
N SER A 19 1.60 -11.67 2.04
CA SER A 19 1.43 -11.21 0.64
C SER A 19 2.16 -12.09 -0.37
N ALA A 20 3.30 -12.68 -0.01
CA ALA A 20 4.01 -13.64 -0.85
C ALA A 20 3.19 -14.92 -1.09
N ALA A 21 2.51 -15.43 -0.06
CA ALA A 21 1.74 -16.68 -0.13
C ALA A 21 0.60 -16.64 -1.16
N ILE A 22 0.05 -15.46 -1.43
CA ILE A 22 -1.04 -15.23 -2.40
C ILE A 22 -0.59 -14.51 -3.68
N GLY A 23 0.73 -14.35 -3.88
CA GLY A 23 1.29 -13.82 -5.13
C GLY A 23 1.18 -12.29 -5.30
N LEU A 24 0.90 -11.53 -4.24
CA LEU A 24 0.79 -10.07 -4.31
C LEU A 24 2.17 -9.40 -4.30
N LYS A 25 2.86 -9.44 -5.45
CA LYS A 25 4.27 -9.04 -5.58
C LYS A 25 4.55 -7.60 -5.13
N LYS A 26 3.72 -6.61 -5.52
CA LYS A 26 3.89 -5.20 -5.15
C LYS A 26 3.85 -5.01 -3.63
N VAL A 27 2.81 -5.55 -2.99
CA VAL A 27 2.62 -5.51 -1.54
C VAL A 27 3.80 -6.19 -0.82
N LYS A 28 4.26 -7.34 -1.33
CA LYS A 28 5.42 -8.07 -0.81
C LYS A 28 6.69 -7.24 -0.85
N GLU A 29 6.99 -6.58 -1.96
CA GLU A 29 8.16 -5.72 -2.14
C GLU A 29 8.12 -4.51 -1.20
N SER A 30 6.96 -3.86 -1.05
CA SER A 30 6.83 -2.74 -0.12
C SER A 30 6.94 -3.19 1.34
N CYS A 31 6.40 -4.35 1.71
CA CYS A 31 6.57 -4.89 3.07
C CYS A 31 8.03 -5.26 3.39
N GLU A 32 8.78 -5.72 2.38
CA GLU A 32 10.23 -5.97 2.48
C GLU A 32 11.02 -4.67 2.73
N LYS A 33 10.70 -3.59 2.02
CA LYS A 33 11.29 -2.27 2.29
C LYS A 33 10.99 -1.78 3.71
N MET A 34 9.77 -2.00 4.21
CA MET A 34 9.39 -1.65 5.58
C MET A 34 10.23 -2.42 6.61
N GLN A 35 10.50 -3.71 6.34
CA GLN A 35 11.40 -4.52 7.16
C GLN A 35 12.83 -3.94 7.18
N HIS A 36 13.38 -3.58 6.03
CA HIS A 36 14.73 -2.99 5.94
C HIS A 36 14.82 -1.65 6.68
N TYR A 37 13.87 -0.75 6.47
CA TYR A 37 13.85 0.53 7.18
C TYR A 37 13.71 0.34 8.70
N GLY A 38 12.89 -0.62 9.15
CA GLY A 38 12.78 -0.97 10.57
C GLY A 38 14.12 -1.45 11.17
N ASN A 39 14.99 -2.08 10.37
CA ASN A 39 16.33 -2.45 10.78
C ASN A 39 17.38 -1.32 10.61
N LYS A 40 16.94 -0.07 10.39
CA LYS A 40 17.80 1.08 10.07
C LYS A 40 18.68 0.83 8.84
N LYS A 41 18.13 0.14 7.85
CA LYS A 41 18.76 -0.06 6.54
C LYS A 41 18.05 0.71 5.45
N ASP A 42 18.75 0.97 4.35
CA ASP A 42 18.17 1.52 3.12
C ASP A 42 17.17 0.56 2.46
N GLU A 43 16.63 0.94 1.30
CA GLU A 43 15.57 0.16 0.65
C GLU A 43 16.02 -1.22 0.14
N THR A 44 17.34 -1.40 -0.05
CA THR A 44 17.98 -2.63 -0.48
C THR A 44 18.46 -3.49 0.69
N GLY A 45 18.39 -2.98 1.92
CA GLY A 45 18.83 -3.70 3.12
C GLY A 45 20.35 -3.70 3.32
N THR A 46 21.09 -2.88 2.58
CA THR A 46 22.55 -2.88 2.51
C THR A 46 23.14 -1.80 3.40
N GLU A 47 22.84 -0.54 3.10
CA GLU A 47 23.43 0.60 3.77
C GLU A 47 22.69 0.94 5.05
N SER A 48 23.40 1.40 6.07
CA SER A 48 22.78 1.87 7.30
C SER A 48 22.27 3.31 7.13
N ILE A 49 21.09 3.60 7.68
CA ILE A 49 20.46 4.92 7.66
C ILE A 49 20.17 5.40 9.09
N SER A 50 19.92 6.71 9.25
CA SER A 50 19.53 7.27 10.55
C SER A 50 18.14 6.81 10.96
N GLU A 51 17.84 6.82 12.27
CA GLU A 51 16.49 6.55 12.79
C GLU A 51 15.45 7.53 12.22
N GLU A 52 15.81 8.81 12.09
CA GLU A 52 14.94 9.83 11.53
C GLU A 52 14.60 9.54 10.06
N ASP A 53 15.60 9.19 9.24
CA ASP A 53 15.40 8.80 7.85
C ASP A 53 14.55 7.53 7.72
N ALA A 54 14.80 6.55 8.58
CA ALA A 54 14.01 5.31 8.62
C ALA A 54 12.52 5.61 8.89
N LEU A 55 12.22 6.40 9.92
CA LEU A 55 10.84 6.76 10.26
C LEU A 55 10.16 7.57 9.14
N LYS A 56 10.88 8.50 8.52
CA LYS A 56 10.37 9.28 7.38
C LYS A 56 10.05 8.39 6.19
N LYS A 57 10.96 7.48 5.82
CA LYS A 57 10.78 6.52 4.72
C LYS A 57 9.65 5.54 5.00
N ILE A 58 9.53 5.01 6.22
CA ILE A 58 8.41 4.14 6.61
C ILE A 58 7.09 4.88 6.51
N SER A 59 7.02 6.14 6.95
CA SER A 59 5.79 6.94 6.87
C SER A 59 5.31 7.11 5.44
N SER A 60 6.22 7.46 4.51
CA SER A 60 5.90 7.54 3.07
C SER A 60 5.54 6.18 2.47
N LEU A 61 6.24 5.12 2.87
CA LEU A 61 6.00 3.77 2.38
C LEU A 61 4.63 3.23 2.84
N LEU A 62 4.18 3.55 4.05
CA LEU A 62 2.87 3.14 4.56
C LEU A 62 1.71 3.69 3.73
N VAL A 63 1.83 4.90 3.19
CA VAL A 63 0.83 5.46 2.27
C VAL A 63 0.76 4.59 1.01
N LYS A 64 1.92 4.30 0.41
CA LYS A 64 2.03 3.45 -0.78
C LYS A 64 1.49 2.04 -0.54
N VAL A 65 1.85 1.41 0.58
CA VAL A 65 1.39 0.07 0.95
C VAL A 65 -0.13 0.02 1.03
N LYS A 66 -0.78 1.04 1.61
CA LYS A 66 -2.24 1.11 1.68
C LYS A 66 -2.90 1.14 0.31
N ASP A 67 -2.33 1.89 -0.63
CA ASP A 67 -2.86 1.97 -1.99
C ASP A 67 -2.65 0.64 -2.74
N GLU A 68 -1.49 -0.01 -2.57
CA GLU A 68 -1.22 -1.33 -3.12
C GLU A 68 -2.15 -2.41 -2.54
N TYR A 69 -2.51 -2.32 -1.25
CA TYR A 69 -3.52 -3.20 -0.64
C TYR A 69 -4.89 -3.00 -1.27
N LYS A 70 -5.33 -1.75 -1.48
CA LYS A 70 -6.62 -1.46 -2.14
C LYS A 70 -6.64 -1.94 -3.59
N GLU A 71 -5.53 -1.77 -4.31
CA GLU A 71 -5.36 -2.27 -5.68
C GLU A 71 -5.51 -3.80 -5.70
N ALA A 72 -4.80 -4.49 -4.79
CA ALA A 72 -4.87 -5.94 -4.66
C ALA A 72 -6.28 -6.43 -4.27
N GLU A 73 -6.93 -5.77 -3.30
CA GLU A 73 -8.28 -6.10 -2.88
C GLU A 73 -9.27 -5.96 -4.04
N THR A 74 -9.21 -4.85 -4.78
CA THR A 74 -10.07 -4.60 -5.94
C THR A 74 -9.86 -5.66 -7.02
N TYR A 75 -8.60 -5.98 -7.31
CA TYR A 75 -8.25 -7.02 -8.28
C TYR A 75 -8.80 -8.39 -7.87
N LEU A 76 -8.58 -8.80 -6.61
CA LEU A 76 -9.03 -10.10 -6.11
C LEU A 76 -10.55 -10.19 -6.10
N LYS A 77 -11.26 -9.15 -5.64
CA LYS A 77 -12.72 -9.10 -5.68
C LYS A 77 -13.24 -9.30 -7.10
N LYS A 78 -12.72 -8.53 -8.06
CA LYS A 78 -13.11 -8.64 -9.47
C LYS A 78 -12.85 -10.06 -10.00
N PHE A 79 -11.65 -10.59 -9.76
CA PHE A 79 -11.26 -11.92 -10.24
C PHE A 79 -12.17 -13.03 -9.72
N TYR A 80 -12.58 -12.99 -8.45
CA TYR A 80 -13.48 -14.00 -7.89
C TYR A 80 -14.95 -13.76 -8.28
N SER A 81 -15.43 -12.51 -8.32
CA SER A 81 -16.79 -12.19 -8.78
C SER A 81 -17.04 -12.64 -10.23
N GLU A 82 -16.04 -12.50 -11.11
CA GLU A 82 -16.12 -12.98 -12.51
C GLU A 82 -16.18 -14.52 -12.60
N ARG A 83 -15.60 -15.23 -11.63
CA ARG A 83 -15.57 -16.71 -11.61
C ARG A 83 -16.82 -17.32 -11.01
N ASP A 84 -17.42 -16.65 -10.04
CA ASP A 84 -18.61 -17.14 -9.34
C ASP A 84 -19.91 -16.80 -10.09
N GLY A 85 -19.83 -16.13 -11.24
CA GLY A 85 -21.00 -15.73 -12.04
C GLY A 85 -21.88 -14.68 -11.37
N THR A 86 -21.43 -14.12 -10.24
CA THR A 86 -22.09 -13.01 -9.56
C THR A 86 -21.66 -11.72 -10.23
N GLU A 87 -22.39 -11.30 -11.26
CA GLU A 87 -22.24 -9.97 -11.83
C GLU A 87 -22.43 -8.93 -10.71
N SER A 88 -21.34 -8.22 -10.38
CA SER A 88 -21.40 -7.09 -9.46
C SER A 88 -21.96 -5.91 -10.24
N SER A 89 -23.25 -5.63 -10.03
CA SER A 89 -23.96 -4.46 -10.56
C SER A 89 -23.46 -3.16 -9.91
N ASP A 90 -22.19 -2.79 -10.09
CA ASP A 90 -21.72 -1.45 -9.78
C ASP A 90 -21.83 -0.56 -11.03
N ASN A 91 -23.02 0.01 -11.18
CA ASN A 91 -23.32 1.08 -12.13
C ASN A 91 -22.71 2.40 -11.64
N THR A 92 -21.41 2.62 -11.86
CA THR A 92 -20.84 3.96 -11.75
C THR A 92 -21.28 4.78 -12.96
N LYS A 93 -22.43 5.45 -12.82
CA LYS A 93 -22.77 6.58 -13.70
C LYS A 93 -21.74 7.68 -13.47
N ASN A 94 -20.95 7.93 -14.51
CA ASN A 94 -20.34 9.23 -14.73
C ASN A 94 -21.44 10.31 -14.80
N ALA A 95 -21.20 11.44 -14.15
CA ALA A 95 -21.79 12.71 -14.52
C ALA A 95 -20.77 13.81 -14.21
N ASP A 96 -19.79 13.94 -15.10
CA ASP A 96 -19.30 15.26 -15.48
C ASP A 96 -20.42 15.94 -16.29
N GLU A 97 -21.04 16.99 -15.74
CA GLU A 97 -21.66 18.04 -16.54
C GLU A 97 -21.31 19.42 -15.94
N LYS A 98 -20.67 20.22 -16.79
CA LYS A 98 -20.25 21.63 -16.61
C LYS A 98 -21.45 22.56 -16.70
N ASP A 99 -21.37 23.74 -16.07
CA ASP A 99 -21.45 25.10 -16.67
C ASP A 99 -21.70 26.18 -15.57
N SER A 100 -20.69 26.96 -15.15
CA SER A 100 -20.44 28.42 -15.41
C SER A 100 -21.48 29.42 -14.83
N PRO A 101 -21.22 30.75 -14.87
CA PRO A 101 -20.41 31.56 -13.96
C PRO A 101 -21.27 32.53 -13.10
N ALA A 102 -20.72 33.00 -11.97
CA ALA A 102 -21.35 34.04 -11.15
C ALA A 102 -21.09 35.45 -11.73
N GLU A 103 -22.15 36.11 -12.18
CA GLU A 103 -22.17 37.53 -12.58
C GLU A 103 -22.54 38.44 -11.38
N LYS A 104 -22.03 39.67 -11.44
CA LYS A 104 -22.15 40.74 -10.44
C LYS A 104 -23.54 41.38 -10.48
N ASP A 105 -24.00 41.83 -9.32
CA ASP A 105 -24.66 43.13 -9.10
C ASP A 105 -24.43 43.60 -7.66
#